data_AF-A0A926VW18-F1
#
_entry.id   AF-A0A926VW18-F1
#
_cell.length_a   1.000
_cell.length_b   1.000
_cell.length_c   1.000
_cell.angle_alpha   90.00
_cell.angle_beta   90.00
_cell.angle_gamma   90.00
#
_symmetry.space_group_name_H-M   'P 1'
#
loop_
_entity.id
_entity.type
_entity.pdbx_description
1 polymer ?
#
loop_
_entity_poly.entity_id
_entity_poly.type
_entity_poly.pdbx_seq_one_letter_code
_entity_poly.pdbx_strand_id
1 'polypeptide(L)'
;MSNEELDITLELNLLDNGVDFILKGIDELFDEDHILREYSNATHISMNGYKYGVLHLFSGFLLLLKERLSRHLPELIFKGRVNEVKQKLSSGKTPNTVDFDEALERLEIGPKVIFSKDELEVIRVIQDIRNQFEHYKVSINKFQLWKNVSKFLELIDNFLIKELQINIEVHLKRKSFKKRYVLLIQ
;
A
#
# COMPACT_ATOMS: atom_id res chain seq x y z
N MET A 1 13.54 -10.57 44.40
CA MET A 1 13.79 -10.63 42.94
C MET A 1 12.89 -9.57 42.33
N SER A 2 13.49 -8.48 41.84
CA SER A 2 12.80 -7.29 41.37
C SER A 2 12.00 -7.59 40.11
N ASN A 3 10.72 -7.24 40.14
CA ASN A 3 9.84 -7.12 38.97
C ASN A 3 10.30 -5.93 38.14
N GLU A 4 11.15 -6.17 37.15
CA GLU A 4 11.26 -5.30 35.99
C GLU A 4 10.50 -5.99 34.87
N GLU A 5 9.19 -5.75 34.79
CA GLU A 5 8.52 -5.84 33.49
C GLU A 5 9.24 -4.80 32.62
N LEU A 6 10.12 -5.28 31.74
CA LEU A 6 10.73 -4.46 30.71
C LEU A 6 9.61 -3.68 30.03
N ASP A 7 9.75 -2.35 29.98
CA ASP A 7 8.82 -1.46 29.28
C ASP A 7 8.97 -1.67 27.76
N ILE A 8 8.40 -2.77 27.26
CA ILE A 8 8.43 -3.15 25.86
C ILE A 8 7.40 -2.30 25.13
N THR A 9 7.87 -1.24 24.49
CA THR A 9 7.02 -0.34 23.68
C THR A 9 6.84 -0.91 22.27
N LEU A 10 5.60 -0.96 21.79
CA LEU A 10 5.28 -1.24 20.39
C LEU A 10 5.26 0.07 19.61
N GLU A 11 6.24 0.27 18.74
CA GLU A 11 6.30 1.42 17.83
C GLU A 11 5.91 1.01 16.42
N LEU A 12 4.97 1.74 15.83
CA LEU A 12 4.54 1.57 14.44
C LEU A 12 4.64 2.92 13.73
N ASN A 13 5.10 2.90 12.49
CA ASN A 13 5.13 4.09 11.65
C ASN A 13 4.41 3.83 10.31
N LEU A 14 4.07 4.93 9.65
CA LEU A 14 3.24 4.93 8.47
C LEU A 14 3.89 4.19 7.29
N LEU A 15 5.19 4.40 7.11
CA LEU A 15 5.95 3.76 6.04
C LEU A 15 6.01 2.24 6.21
N ASP A 16 6.45 1.77 7.37
CA ASP A 16 6.62 0.34 7.63
C ASP A 16 5.28 -0.39 7.54
N ASN A 17 4.20 0.21 8.07
CA ASN A 17 2.84 -0.31 7.90
C ASN A 17 2.47 -0.39 6.41
N GLY A 18 2.73 0.66 5.63
CA GLY A 18 2.44 0.68 4.20
C GLY A 18 3.17 -0.43 3.44
N VAL A 19 4.47 -0.58 3.68
CA VAL A 19 5.29 -1.64 3.08
C VAL A 19 4.80 -3.02 3.51
N ASP A 20 4.51 -3.24 4.79
CA ASP A 20 4.04 -4.52 5.30
C ASP A 20 2.69 -4.93 4.69
N PHE A 21 1.78 -3.97 4.48
CA PHE A 21 0.56 -4.22 3.71
C PHE A 21 0.84 -4.61 2.26
N ILE A 22 1.76 -3.94 1.57
CA ILE A 22 2.14 -4.32 0.20
C ILE A 22 2.70 -5.74 0.18
N LEU A 23 3.62 -6.07 1.08
CA LEU A 23 4.22 -7.40 1.16
C LEU A 23 3.19 -8.48 1.46
N LYS A 24 2.29 -8.23 2.41
CA LYS A 24 1.21 -9.15 2.71
C LYS A 24 0.29 -9.34 1.50
N GLY A 25 0.00 -8.28 0.76
CA GLY A 25 -0.79 -8.36 -0.47
C GLY A 25 -0.13 -9.23 -1.54
N ILE A 26 1.20 -9.12 -1.68
CA ILE A 26 1.97 -9.99 -2.57
C ILE A 26 1.94 -11.43 -2.07
N ASP A 27 2.15 -11.70 -0.79
CA ASP A 27 2.13 -13.06 -0.25
C ASP A 27 0.77 -13.76 -0.49
N GLU A 28 -0.35 -13.03 -0.41
CA GLU A 28 -1.69 -13.59 -0.72
C GLU A 28 -1.88 -13.91 -2.21
N LEU A 29 -1.21 -13.17 -3.10
CA LEU A 29 -1.27 -13.36 -4.56
C LEU A 29 -0.25 -14.40 -5.06
N PHE A 30 0.81 -14.64 -4.29
CA PHE A 30 1.99 -15.40 -4.69
C PHE A 30 2.48 -16.28 -3.53
N ASP A 31 1.67 -17.26 -3.12
CA ASP A 31 2.03 -18.21 -2.06
C ASP A 31 3.29 -19.04 -2.42
N GLU A 32 3.92 -19.69 -1.43
CA GLU A 32 5.18 -20.43 -1.57
C GLU A 32 5.19 -21.48 -2.68
N ASP A 33 4.03 -22.12 -2.90
CA ASP A 33 3.83 -23.08 -3.99
C ASP A 33 3.99 -22.46 -5.39
N HIS A 34 3.87 -21.13 -5.53
CA HIS A 34 4.03 -20.40 -6.79
C HIS A 34 5.50 -20.11 -7.09
N ILE A 35 6.33 -19.90 -6.05
CA ILE A 35 7.78 -19.67 -6.18
C ILE A 35 8.48 -20.93 -6.70
N LEU A 36 7.97 -22.11 -6.32
CA LEU A 36 8.50 -23.40 -6.79
C LEU A 36 8.15 -23.72 -8.25
N ARG A 37 7.16 -23.04 -8.84
CA ARG A 37 6.64 -23.35 -10.18
C ARG A 37 7.23 -22.51 -11.30
N GLU A 38 8.14 -21.58 -11.02
CA GLU A 38 8.77 -20.64 -11.99
C GLU A 38 7.79 -19.75 -12.79
N TYR A 39 6.48 -19.95 -12.68
CA TYR A 39 5.44 -19.16 -13.33
C TYR A 39 4.13 -19.15 -12.52
N SER A 40 3.62 -17.96 -12.22
CA SER A 40 2.27 -17.75 -11.68
C SER A 40 1.32 -17.39 -12.81
N ASN A 41 0.12 -17.98 -12.83
CA ASN A 41 -0.93 -17.60 -13.78
C ASN A 41 -2.20 -17.18 -13.04
N ALA A 42 -3.05 -16.44 -13.73
CA ALA A 42 -4.27 -15.86 -13.17
C ALA A 42 -5.21 -16.91 -12.51
N THR A 43 -5.15 -18.17 -12.95
CA THR A 43 -6.06 -19.23 -12.48
C THR A 43 -5.58 -19.94 -11.22
N HIS A 44 -4.27 -19.93 -10.94
CA HIS A 44 -3.68 -20.58 -9.77
C HIS A 44 -4.01 -19.87 -8.45
N ILE A 45 -4.31 -18.58 -8.51
CA ILE A 45 -4.64 -17.78 -7.34
C ILE A 45 -6.08 -18.08 -6.90
N SER A 46 -6.21 -18.40 -5.62
CA SER A 46 -7.50 -18.66 -4.98
C SER A 46 -8.35 -17.40 -4.93
N MET A 47 -9.67 -17.55 -4.75
CA MET A 47 -10.56 -16.40 -4.58
C MET A 47 -10.15 -15.55 -3.35
N ASN A 48 -9.76 -16.20 -2.26
CA ASN A 48 -9.30 -15.52 -1.05
C ASN A 48 -7.97 -14.80 -1.28
N GLY A 49 -7.06 -15.39 -2.05
CA GLY A 49 -5.79 -14.77 -2.42
C GLY A 49 -5.99 -13.48 -3.21
N TYR A 50 -6.87 -13.48 -4.21
CA TYR A 50 -7.24 -12.24 -4.91
C TYR A 50 -7.91 -11.22 -3.98
N LYS A 51 -8.84 -11.68 -3.14
CA LYS A 51 -9.55 -10.79 -2.21
C LYS A 51 -8.58 -10.07 -1.29
N TYR A 52 -7.81 -10.82 -0.51
CA TYR A 52 -6.91 -10.24 0.48
C TYR A 52 -5.69 -9.58 -0.17
N GLY A 53 -5.22 -10.10 -1.31
CA GLY A 53 -4.20 -9.46 -2.12
C GLY A 53 -4.56 -8.04 -2.52
N VAL A 54 -5.71 -7.85 -3.18
CA VAL A 54 -6.16 -6.52 -3.60
C VAL A 54 -6.43 -5.60 -2.41
N LEU A 55 -7.04 -6.11 -1.33
CA LEU A 55 -7.32 -5.33 -0.13
C LEU A 55 -6.04 -4.79 0.51
N HIS A 56 -5.05 -5.66 0.69
CA HIS A 56 -3.78 -5.29 1.29
C HIS A 56 -2.95 -4.38 0.38
N LEU A 57 -2.88 -4.66 -0.92
CA LEU A 57 -2.17 -3.80 -1.88
C LEU A 57 -2.75 -2.38 -1.91
N PHE A 58 -4.07 -2.24 -2.00
CA PHE A 58 -4.69 -0.91 -2.04
C PHE A 58 -4.52 -0.16 -0.70
N SER A 59 -4.66 -0.87 0.42
CA SER A 59 -4.45 -0.28 1.76
C SER A 59 -3.00 0.18 1.94
N GLY A 60 -2.03 -0.65 1.55
CA GLY A 60 -0.62 -0.32 1.59
C GLY A 60 -0.31 0.89 0.71
N PHE A 61 -0.81 0.91 -0.53
CA PHE A 61 -0.62 2.04 -1.44
C PHE A 61 -1.14 3.35 -0.85
N LEU A 62 -2.34 3.36 -0.25
CA LEU A 62 -2.87 4.55 0.43
C LEU A 62 -1.96 5.03 1.58
N LEU A 63 -1.37 4.11 2.35
CA LEU A 63 -0.41 4.48 3.39
C LEU A 63 0.87 5.08 2.81
N LEU A 64 1.36 4.56 1.68
CA LEU A 64 2.51 5.12 0.97
C LEU A 64 2.24 6.53 0.42
N LEU A 65 1.02 6.78 -0.09
CA LEU A 65 0.60 8.13 -0.50
C LEU A 65 0.64 9.09 0.70
N LYS A 66 0.11 8.66 1.85
CA LYS A 66 0.12 9.46 3.09
C LYS A 66 1.54 9.66 3.63
N GLU A 67 2.42 8.67 3.51
CA GLU A 67 3.83 8.80 3.88
C GLU A 67 4.50 9.89 3.04
N ARG A 68 4.25 9.90 1.72
CA ARG A 68 4.79 10.94 0.84
C ARG A 68 4.31 12.34 1.21
N LEU A 69 3.04 12.48 1.59
CA LEU A 69 2.48 13.72 2.13
C LEU A 69 3.16 14.11 3.45
N SER A 70 3.30 13.16 4.37
CA SER A 70 3.90 13.39 5.69
C SER A 70 5.33 13.90 5.60
N ARG A 71 6.13 13.35 4.66
CA ARG A 71 7.49 13.83 4.38
C ARG A 71 7.56 15.26 3.85
N HIS A 72 6.51 15.72 3.16
CA HIS A 72 6.42 17.11 2.71
C HIS A 72 5.96 18.03 3.85
N LEU A 73 4.89 17.65 4.53
CA LEU A 73 4.37 18.34 5.71
C LEU A 73 3.47 17.36 6.50
N PRO A 74 3.80 16.99 7.75
CA PRO A 74 3.06 15.98 8.52
C PRO A 74 1.56 16.22 8.63
N GLU A 75 1.13 17.48 8.72
CA GLU A 75 -0.28 17.85 8.86
C GLU A 75 -1.13 17.51 7.62
N LEU A 76 -0.50 17.30 6.45
CA LEU A 76 -1.21 16.99 5.22
C LEU A 76 -1.86 15.60 5.21
N ILE A 77 -1.54 14.73 6.16
CA ILE A 77 -2.23 13.43 6.28
C ILE A 77 -3.58 13.55 6.98
N PHE A 78 -3.93 14.71 7.56
CA PHE A 78 -5.12 14.90 8.38
C PHE A 78 -6.18 15.79 7.72
N LYS A 79 -7.45 15.45 7.90
CA LYS A 79 -8.59 16.27 7.44
C LYS A 79 -8.62 17.62 8.19
N GLY A 80 -8.97 18.67 7.45
CA GLY A 80 -9.06 20.05 7.97
C GLY A 80 -7.88 20.94 7.56
N ARG A 81 -7.88 22.18 8.06
CA ARG A 81 -6.82 23.16 7.79
C ARG A 81 -5.59 22.88 8.65
N VAL A 82 -4.39 23.18 8.15
CA VAL A 82 -3.12 22.93 8.86
C VAL A 82 -3.12 23.49 10.29
N ASN A 83 -3.61 24.72 10.49
CA ASN A 83 -3.63 25.34 11.83
C ASN A 83 -4.58 24.60 12.80
N GLU A 84 -5.71 24.10 12.32
CA GLU A 84 -6.66 23.33 13.13
C GLU A 84 -6.11 21.95 13.48
N VAL A 85 -5.41 21.32 12.53
CA VAL A 85 -4.71 20.05 12.74
C VAL A 85 -3.64 20.21 13.81
N LYS A 86 -2.78 21.25 13.69
CA LYS A 86 -1.77 21.59 14.71
C LYS A 86 -2.39 21.75 16.09
N GLN A 87 -3.45 22.55 16.20
CA GLN A 87 -4.13 22.76 17.47
C GLN A 87 -4.67 21.46 18.08
N LYS A 88 -5.27 20.57 17.28
CA LYS A 88 -5.76 19.26 17.74
C LYS A 88 -4.62 18.39 18.25
N LEU A 89 -3.53 18.28 17.49
CA LEU A 89 -2.35 17.50 17.88
C LEU A 89 -1.74 18.02 19.18
N SER A 90 -1.56 19.33 19.31
CA SER A 90 -1.06 19.96 20.56
C SER A 90 -1.97 19.73 21.77
N SER A 91 -3.28 19.54 21.52
CA SER A 91 -4.26 19.22 22.58
C SER A 91 -4.35 17.72 22.91
N GLY A 92 -3.50 16.88 22.32
CA GLY A 92 -3.54 15.42 22.49
C GLY A 92 -4.69 14.72 21.77
N LYS A 93 -5.37 15.41 20.84
CA LYS A 93 -6.45 14.83 20.03
C LYS A 93 -5.92 14.37 18.68
N THR A 94 -6.22 13.13 18.32
CA THR A 94 -5.88 12.56 17.00
C THR A 94 -6.92 12.99 15.96
N PRO A 95 -6.56 13.77 14.93
CA PRO A 95 -7.49 14.12 13.85
C PRO A 95 -7.74 12.91 12.93
N ASN A 96 -8.87 12.91 12.23
CA ASN A 96 -9.12 11.94 11.16
C ASN A 96 -8.09 12.13 10.04
N THR A 97 -7.59 11.02 9.49
CA THR A 97 -6.73 11.08 8.31
C THR A 97 -7.54 11.30 7.04
N VAL A 98 -6.88 11.82 6.01
CA VAL A 98 -7.47 12.01 4.68
C VAL A 98 -7.87 10.68 4.07
N ASP A 99 -8.93 10.67 3.27
CA ASP A 99 -9.26 9.52 2.43
C ASP A 99 -8.39 9.48 1.16
N PHE A 100 -8.67 8.53 0.27
CA PHE A 100 -7.88 8.31 -0.93
C PHE A 100 -7.96 9.47 -1.91
N ASP A 101 -9.14 10.04 -2.12
CA ASP A 101 -9.33 11.16 -3.06
C ASP A 101 -8.66 12.43 -2.55
N GLU A 102 -8.86 12.74 -1.27
CA GLU A 102 -8.16 13.84 -0.61
C GLU A 102 -6.64 13.66 -0.61
N ALA A 103 -6.13 12.42 -0.49
CA ALA A 103 -4.69 12.15 -0.55
C ALA A 103 -4.12 12.45 -1.94
N LEU A 104 -4.80 12.03 -3.01
CA LEU A 104 -4.38 12.32 -4.39
C LEU A 104 -4.36 13.83 -4.67
N GLU A 105 -5.42 14.54 -4.31
CA GLU A 105 -5.51 16.00 -4.48
C GLU A 105 -4.37 16.72 -3.75
N ARG A 106 -4.11 16.33 -2.50
CA ARG A 106 -3.03 16.94 -1.71
C ARG A 106 -1.65 16.64 -2.26
N LEU A 107 -1.45 15.45 -2.83
CA LEU A 107 -0.17 15.07 -3.45
C LEU A 107 0.13 15.95 -4.67
N GLU A 108 -0.88 16.22 -5.49
CA GLU A 108 -0.77 17.11 -6.65
C GLU A 108 -0.48 18.56 -6.22
N ILE A 109 -1.16 19.05 -5.18
CA ILE A 109 -1.02 20.45 -4.74
C ILE A 109 0.28 20.68 -3.97
N GLY A 110 0.61 19.83 -2.99
CA GLY A 110 1.73 20.00 -2.08
C GLY A 110 3.06 19.53 -2.68
N PRO A 111 3.39 18.23 -2.57
CA PRO A 111 4.65 17.69 -3.07
C PRO A 111 4.77 17.63 -4.60
N LYS A 112 3.73 18.02 -5.36
CA LYS A 112 3.68 18.02 -6.83
C LYS A 112 3.83 16.63 -7.45
N VAL A 113 3.28 15.62 -6.77
CA VAL A 113 3.22 14.26 -7.32
C VAL A 113 1.97 14.15 -8.18
N ILE A 114 2.18 13.98 -9.48
CA ILE A 114 1.11 13.94 -10.48
C ILE A 114 1.19 12.57 -11.17
N PHE A 115 0.14 11.78 -11.00
CA PHE A 115 -0.04 10.54 -11.76
C PHE A 115 -0.52 10.86 -13.18
N SER A 116 0.04 10.18 -14.16
CA SER A 116 -0.47 10.22 -15.53
C SER A 116 -1.91 9.69 -15.62
N LYS A 117 -2.60 9.98 -16.73
CA LYS A 117 -3.97 9.50 -16.94
C LYS A 117 -4.05 7.97 -16.88
N ASP A 118 -3.08 7.28 -17.47
CA ASP A 118 -3.03 5.81 -17.52
C ASP A 118 -2.77 5.23 -16.11
N GLU A 119 -1.90 5.86 -15.32
CA GLU A 119 -1.66 5.47 -13.92
C GLU A 119 -2.93 5.69 -13.08
N LEU A 120 -3.59 6.84 -13.21
CA LEU A 120 -4.85 7.11 -12.51
C LEU A 120 -5.94 6.10 -12.89
N GLU A 121 -6.06 5.73 -14.16
CA GLU A 121 -7.01 4.70 -14.59
C GLU A 121 -6.73 3.36 -13.89
N VAL A 122 -5.47 2.92 -13.84
CA VAL A 122 -5.09 1.69 -13.13
C VAL A 122 -5.44 1.78 -11.64
N ILE A 123 -5.13 2.89 -10.98
CA ILE A 123 -5.41 3.06 -9.56
C ILE A 123 -6.92 3.04 -9.30
N ARG A 124 -7.73 3.71 -10.14
CA ARG A 124 -9.20 3.75 -10.00
C ARG A 124 -9.81 2.38 -10.23
N VAL A 125 -9.35 1.63 -11.21
CA VAL A 125 -9.80 0.27 -11.45
C VAL A 125 -9.55 -0.62 -10.23
N ILE A 126 -8.37 -0.52 -9.59
CA ILE A 126 -8.09 -1.29 -8.37
C ILE A 126 -8.93 -0.81 -7.18
N GLN A 127 -9.14 0.50 -7.03
CA GLN A 127 -10.04 1.05 -6.02
C GLN A 127 -11.45 0.47 -6.16
N ASP A 128 -11.98 0.43 -7.38
CA ASP A 128 -13.32 -0.09 -7.67
C ASP A 128 -13.41 -1.59 -7.40
N ILE A 129 -12.41 -2.37 -7.81
CA ILE A 129 -12.33 -3.80 -7.51
C ILE A 129 -12.28 -4.03 -5.99
N ARG A 130 -11.48 -3.24 -5.27
CA ARG A 130 -11.39 -3.30 -3.80
C ARG A 130 -12.77 -3.05 -3.17
N ASN A 131 -13.46 -1.99 -3.60
CA ASN A 131 -14.80 -1.68 -3.11
C ASN A 131 -15.81 -2.80 -3.42
N GLN A 132 -15.73 -3.39 -4.62
CA GLN A 132 -16.53 -4.55 -5.01
C GLN A 132 -16.29 -5.75 -4.10
N PHE A 133 -15.03 -6.03 -3.74
CA PHE A 133 -14.66 -7.14 -2.87
C PHE A 133 -15.10 -6.97 -1.41
N GLU A 134 -15.16 -5.73 -0.92
CA GLU A 134 -15.58 -5.43 0.46
C GLU A 134 -17.11 -5.39 0.62
N HIS A 135 -17.82 -4.82 -0.35
CA HIS A 135 -19.19 -4.36 -0.13
C HIS A 135 -20.24 -5.05 -0.99
N TYR A 136 -19.85 -5.86 -1.97
CA TYR A 136 -20.77 -6.39 -2.97
C TYR A 136 -20.60 -7.90 -3.24
N LYS A 137 -21.64 -8.50 -3.81
CA LYS A 137 -21.52 -9.81 -4.47
C LYS A 137 -21.01 -9.57 -5.89
N VAL A 138 -19.84 -10.09 -6.21
CA VAL A 138 -19.15 -9.84 -7.49
C VAL A 138 -18.81 -11.12 -8.23
N SER A 139 -18.81 -11.05 -9.57
CA SER A 139 -18.21 -12.03 -10.47
C SER A 139 -17.24 -11.29 -11.38
N ILE A 140 -15.96 -11.66 -11.35
CA ILE A 140 -14.89 -10.97 -12.06
C ILE A 140 -14.05 -11.95 -12.89
N ASN A 141 -13.58 -11.51 -14.05
CA ASN A 141 -12.66 -12.28 -14.87
C ASN A 141 -11.26 -12.28 -14.23
N LYS A 142 -10.75 -13.46 -13.86
CA LYS A 142 -9.44 -13.61 -13.21
C LYS A 142 -8.27 -13.08 -14.07
N PHE A 143 -8.30 -13.23 -15.38
CA PHE A 143 -7.22 -12.73 -16.25
C PHE A 143 -7.19 -11.21 -16.31
N GLN A 144 -8.36 -10.57 -16.39
CA GLN A 144 -8.45 -9.12 -16.37
C GLN A 144 -8.02 -8.55 -15.01
N LEU A 145 -8.47 -9.19 -13.92
CA LEU A 145 -8.04 -8.86 -12.57
C LEU A 145 -6.53 -8.96 -12.43
N TRP A 146 -5.95 -10.08 -12.84
CA TRP A 146 -4.51 -10.31 -12.84
C TRP A 146 -3.75 -9.20 -13.56
N LYS A 147 -4.16 -8.87 -14.79
CA LYS A 147 -3.55 -7.80 -15.58
C LYS A 147 -3.58 -6.45 -14.85
N ASN A 148 -4.70 -6.12 -14.22
CA ASN A 148 -4.83 -4.87 -13.47
C ASN A 148 -3.96 -4.87 -12.21
N VAL A 149 -3.88 -6.01 -11.49
CA VAL A 149 -3.02 -6.16 -10.32
C VAL A 149 -1.54 -6.04 -10.70
N SER A 150 -1.09 -6.67 -11.80
CA SER A 150 0.30 -6.56 -12.26
C SER A 150 0.69 -5.11 -12.57
N LYS A 151 -0.16 -4.37 -13.30
CA LYS A 151 0.06 -2.94 -13.57
C LYS A 151 0.10 -2.11 -12.31
N PHE A 152 -0.73 -2.45 -11.32
CA PHE A 152 -0.76 -1.72 -10.05
C PHE A 152 0.48 -2.00 -9.20
N LEU A 153 1.01 -3.23 -9.21
CA LEU A 153 2.28 -3.56 -8.58
C LEU A 153 3.45 -2.79 -9.21
N GLU A 154 3.50 -2.69 -10.53
CA GLU A 154 4.49 -1.88 -11.25
C GLU A 154 4.40 -0.40 -10.86
N LEU A 155 3.17 0.13 -10.71
CA LEU A 155 2.94 1.50 -10.25
C LEU A 155 3.41 1.70 -8.81
N ILE A 156 3.13 0.75 -7.90
CA ILE A 156 3.59 0.78 -6.51
C ILE A 156 5.12 0.81 -6.44
N ASP A 157 5.79 -0.06 -7.21
CA ASP A 157 7.25 -0.12 -7.25
C ASP A 157 7.85 1.20 -7.77
N ASN A 158 7.32 1.72 -8.87
CA ASN A 158 7.71 3.02 -9.40
C ASN A 158 7.51 4.16 -8.39
N PHE A 159 6.39 4.17 -7.66
CA PHE A 159 6.11 5.17 -6.63
C PHE A 159 7.11 5.07 -5.48
N LEU A 160 7.40 3.86 -4.99
CA LEU A 160 8.37 3.65 -3.91
C LEU A 160 9.76 4.16 -4.31
N ILE A 161 10.20 3.86 -5.53
CA ILE A 161 11.51 4.29 -6.02
C ILE A 161 11.56 5.81 -6.22
N LYS A 162 10.59 6.37 -6.98
CA LYS A 162 10.63 7.78 -7.39
C LYS A 162 10.27 8.75 -6.27
N GLU A 163 9.23 8.42 -5.50
CA GLU A 163 8.64 9.35 -4.52
C GLU A 163 9.12 9.11 -3.10
N LEU A 164 9.45 7.85 -2.76
CA LEU A 164 9.89 7.50 -1.42
C LEU A 164 11.37 7.12 -1.34
N GLN A 165 12.08 7.00 -2.46
CA GLN A 165 13.48 6.58 -2.54
C GLN A 165 13.73 5.23 -1.86
N ILE A 166 12.74 4.34 -1.94
CA ILE A 166 12.76 3.00 -1.38
C ILE A 166 12.84 2.00 -2.51
N ASN A 167 13.83 1.12 -2.41
CA ASN A 167 13.88 -0.08 -3.23
C ASN A 167 13.32 -1.25 -2.42
N ILE A 168 12.21 -1.84 -2.88
CA ILE A 168 11.56 -2.98 -2.20
C ILE A 168 12.55 -4.11 -1.96
N GLU A 169 13.45 -4.42 -2.90
CA GLU A 169 14.43 -5.51 -2.75
C GLU A 169 15.39 -5.30 -1.59
N VAL A 170 15.76 -4.05 -1.30
CA VAL A 170 16.62 -3.71 -0.16
C VAL A 170 15.87 -3.91 1.15
N HIS A 171 14.58 -3.58 1.18
CA HIS A 171 13.73 -3.76 2.35
C HIS A 171 13.44 -5.26 2.61
N LEU A 172 13.21 -6.04 1.55
CA LEU A 172 13.06 -7.50 1.59
C LEU A 172 14.32 -8.23 2.10
N LYS A 173 15.52 -7.70 1.81
CA LYS A 173 16.79 -8.25 2.33
C LYS A 173 16.92 -8.14 3.86
N ARG A 174 16.27 -7.16 4.50
CA ARG A 174 16.27 -7.02 5.97
C ARG A 174 15.34 -8.01 6.67
N LYS A 175 14.33 -8.56 5.96
CA LYS A 175 13.35 -9.53 6.51
C LYS A 175 13.49 -10.97 5.97
N SER A 176 14.61 -11.33 5.31
CA SER A 176 14.85 -12.68 4.73
C SER A 176 13.98 -13.10 3.53
N PHE A 177 13.53 -12.18 2.67
CA PHE A 177 12.65 -12.48 1.52
C PHE A 177 13.37 -12.46 0.15
N LYS A 178 14.54 -13.10 0.06
CA LYS A 178 15.49 -12.91 -1.06
C LYS A 178 15.08 -13.52 -2.43
N LYS A 179 13.95 -14.22 -2.55
CA LYS A 179 13.58 -14.98 -3.77
C LYS A 179 12.24 -14.61 -4.42
N ARG A 180 11.40 -13.77 -3.82
CA ARG A 180 9.99 -13.57 -4.26
C ARG A 180 9.79 -12.53 -5.37
N TYR A 181 10.62 -11.49 -5.44
CA TYR A 181 10.33 -10.31 -6.29
C TYR A 181 10.94 -10.37 -7.71
N VAL A 182 12.11 -10.98 -7.87
CA VAL A 182 12.90 -10.96 -9.12
C VAL A 182 12.21 -11.70 -10.28
N LEU A 183 11.28 -12.61 -9.98
CA LEU A 183 10.48 -13.35 -10.98
C LEU A 183 9.22 -12.60 -11.46
N LEU A 184 8.90 -11.43 -10.89
CA LEU A 184 7.61 -10.74 -11.13
C LEU A 184 7.67 -9.64 -12.20
N ILE A 185 8.88 -9.21 -12.62
CA ILE A 185 9.12 -8.07 -13.53
C ILE A 185 9.83 -8.51 -14.83
N GLN A 186 9.88 -9.82 -15.10
CA GLN A 186 10.34 -10.38 -16.38
C GLN A 186 9.15 -10.89 -17.19
#